data_AF-A0A838A258-F1
#
_entry.id   AF-A0A838A258-F1
#
_cell.length_a   1.000
_cell.length_b   1.000
_cell.length_c   1.000
_cell.angle_alpha   90.00
_cell.angle_beta   90.00
_cell.angle_gamma   90.00
#
_symmetry.space_group_name_H-M   'P 1'
#
loop_
_entity.id
_entity.type
_entity.pdbx_description
1 polymer ?
#
loop_
_entity_poly.entity_id
_entity_poly.type
_entity_poly.pdbx_seq_one_letter_code
_entity_poly.pdbx_strand_id
1 'polypeptide(L)'
;MSGLVTVVNPILPGRNAETRQAQYYQDLLGDLHSAAQRELDDHLASLERRRLSGKPSNLSRLHRLVGAKRAELAALDQLLVALSDRFGDHSTRSAG
;
A
#
# COMPACT_ATOMS: atom_id res chain seq x y z
N MET A 1 -7.15 -14.50 -55.32
CA MET A 1 -8.41 -14.50 -54.56
C MET A 1 -8.08 -14.84 -53.11
N SER A 2 -8.14 -13.81 -52.27
CA SER A 2 -8.11 -13.72 -50.81
C SER A 2 -7.63 -14.92 -49.99
N GLY A 3 -6.39 -14.82 -49.50
CA GLY A 3 -5.98 -15.50 -48.27
C GLY A 3 -6.64 -14.81 -47.09
N LEU A 4 -7.50 -15.53 -46.36
CA LEU A 4 -8.05 -15.09 -45.08
C LEU A 4 -6.91 -14.99 -44.07
N VAL A 5 -6.39 -13.77 -43.90
CA VAL A 5 -5.60 -13.41 -42.73
C VAL A 5 -6.57 -13.36 -41.56
N THR A 6 -6.69 -14.47 -40.84
CA THR A 6 -7.32 -14.47 -39.52
C THR A 6 -6.47 -13.57 -38.64
N VAL A 7 -6.91 -12.33 -38.46
CA VAL A 7 -6.38 -11.42 -37.44
C VAL A 7 -6.61 -12.13 -36.11
N VAL A 8 -5.57 -12.80 -35.63
CA VAL A 8 -5.51 -13.29 -34.25
C VAL A 8 -5.60 -12.03 -33.41
N ASN A 9 -6.81 -11.73 -32.93
CA ASN A 9 -6.98 -10.78 -31.85
C ASN A 9 -6.03 -11.25 -30.75
N PRO A 10 -5.01 -10.47 -30.36
CA PRO A 10 -4.27 -10.80 -29.18
C PRO A 10 -5.28 -10.67 -28.05
N ILE A 11 -5.81 -11.80 -27.58
CA ILE A 11 -6.19 -11.95 -26.18
C ILE A 11 -5.03 -11.28 -25.46
N LEU A 12 -5.24 -10.17 -24.75
CA LEU A 12 -4.18 -9.40 -24.10
C LEU A 12 -3.81 -10.14 -22.80
N PRO A 13 -2.82 -11.07 -22.77
CA PRO A 13 -2.43 -11.73 -21.52
C PRO A 13 -1.83 -10.74 -20.51
N GLY A 14 -1.39 -9.56 -20.96
CA GLY A 14 -0.77 -8.54 -20.12
C GLY A 14 -1.72 -7.92 -19.10
N ARG A 15 -2.94 -7.55 -19.50
CA ARG A 15 -3.88 -6.84 -18.61
C ARG A 15 -4.28 -7.67 -17.40
N ASN A 16 -4.56 -8.97 -17.60
CA ASN A 16 -4.92 -9.88 -16.52
C ASN A 16 -3.74 -10.27 -15.62
N ALA A 17 -2.51 -10.23 -16.15
CA ALA A 17 -1.30 -10.43 -15.35
C ALA A 17 -1.01 -9.18 -14.50
N GLU A 18 -1.11 -7.99 -15.09
CA GLU A 18 -0.94 -6.70 -14.42
C GLU A 18 -1.97 -6.48 -13.31
N THR A 19 -3.24 -6.82 -13.54
CA THR A 19 -4.28 -6.73 -12.49
C THR A 19 -4.00 -7.70 -11.33
N ARG A 20 -3.57 -8.94 -11.61
CA ARG A 20 -3.19 -9.89 -10.54
C ARG A 20 -1.97 -9.42 -9.76
N GLN A 21 -0.99 -8.85 -10.44
CA GLN A 21 0.19 -8.28 -9.82
C GLN A 21 -0.15 -7.05 -8.98
N ALA A 22 -1.08 -6.20 -9.44
CA ALA A 22 -1.60 -5.08 -8.67
C ALA A 22 -2.31 -5.55 -7.40
N GLN A 23 -3.16 -6.57 -7.49
CA GLN A 23 -3.80 -7.16 -6.31
C GLN A 23 -2.77 -7.67 -5.30
N TYR A 24 -1.75 -8.40 -5.77
CA TYR A 24 -0.68 -8.89 -4.91
C TYR A 24 0.05 -7.75 -4.16
N TYR A 25 0.39 -6.67 -4.86
CA TYR A 25 1.02 -5.52 -4.21
C TYR A 25 0.07 -4.77 -3.29
N GLN A 26 -1.23 -4.72 -3.59
CA GLN A 26 -2.22 -4.12 -2.72
C GLN A 26 -2.34 -4.88 -1.40
N ASP A 27 -2.39 -6.21 -1.46
CA ASP A 27 -2.41 -7.07 -0.27
C ASP A 27 -1.12 -6.90 0.54
N LEU A 28 0.04 -6.96 -0.11
CA LEU A 28 1.34 -6.77 0.54
C LEU A 28 1.48 -5.39 1.21
N LEU A 29 1.08 -4.33 0.52
CA LEU A 29 1.11 -2.98 1.08
C LEU A 29 0.12 -2.82 2.24
N GLY A 30 -1.05 -3.48 2.17
CA GLY A 30 -2.02 -3.52 3.25
C GLY A 30 -1.48 -4.23 4.50
N ASP A 31 -0.75 -5.33 4.32
CA ASP A 31 -0.08 -6.04 5.41
C ASP A 31 1.01 -5.18 6.07
N LEU A 32 1.86 -4.54 5.25
CA LEU A 32 2.90 -3.62 5.71
C LEU A 32 2.30 -2.43 6.45
N HIS A 33 1.22 -1.84 5.92
CA HIS A 33 0.52 -0.73 6.55
C HIS A 33 -0.03 -1.14 7.92
N SER A 34 -0.68 -2.30 8.00
CA SER A 34 -1.22 -2.84 9.25
C SER A 34 -0.13 -3.11 10.28
N ALA A 35 1.04 -3.61 9.85
CA ALA A 35 2.18 -3.82 10.73
C ALA A 35 2.76 -2.50 11.25
N ALA A 36 3.00 -1.53 10.35
CA ALA A 36 3.50 -0.21 10.71
C ALA A 36 2.56 0.55 11.65
N GLN A 37 1.24 0.41 11.48
CA GLN A 37 0.24 1.00 12.36
C GLN A 37 0.29 0.41 13.77
N ARG A 38 0.36 -0.92 13.90
CA ARG A 38 0.51 -1.59 15.21
C ARG A 38 1.77 -1.12 15.93
N GLU A 39 2.90 -1.04 15.22
CA GLU A 39 4.16 -0.55 15.78
C GLU A 39 4.07 0.92 16.21
N LEU A 40 3.35 1.77 15.45
CA LEU A 40 3.08 3.15 15.84
C LEU A 40 2.28 3.23 17.14
N ASP A 41 1.21 2.44 17.25
CA ASP A 41 0.34 2.39 18.43
C ASP A 41 1.14 1.95 19.67
N ASP A 42 2.00 0.94 19.54
CA ASP A 42 2.89 0.48 20.60
C ASP A 42 3.87 1.57 21.06
N HIS A 43 4.46 2.30 20.11
CA HIS A 43 5.36 3.42 20.42
C HIS A 43 4.62 4.56 21.12
N LEU A 44 3.41 4.91 20.69
CA LEU A 44 2.58 5.93 21.33
C LEU A 44 2.17 5.51 22.76
N ALA A 45 1.77 4.25 22.96
CA ALA A 45 1.46 3.72 24.28
C ALA A 45 2.69 3.71 25.21
N SER A 46 3.88 3.43 24.68
CA SER A 46 5.15 3.55 25.41
C SER A 46 5.45 5.00 25.80
N LEU A 47 5.12 5.95 24.92
CA LEU A 47 5.36 7.38 25.13
C LEU A 47 4.46 7.91 26.24
N GLU A 48 3.19 7.55 26.21
CA GLU A 48 2.22 7.95 27.23
C GLU A 48 2.60 7.38 28.60
N ARG A 49 2.95 6.10 28.68
CA ARG A 49 3.45 5.48 29.94
C ARG A 49 4.70 6.19 30.49
N ARG A 50 5.61 6.63 29.62
CA ARG A 50 6.82 7.37 30.04
C ARG A 50 6.51 8.80 30.48
N ARG A 51 5.58 9.46 29.80
CA ARG A 51 5.09 10.79 30.19
C ARG A 51 4.48 10.75 31.59
N LEU A 52 3.62 9.78 31.86
CA LEU A 52 2.98 9.59 33.16
C LEU A 52 3.97 9.21 34.27
N SER A 53 5.01 8.43 33.96
CA SER A 53 6.02 8.03 34.94
C SER A 53 7.12 9.07 35.19
N GLY A 54 7.14 10.18 34.45
CA GLY A 54 8.11 11.27 34.64
C GLY A 54 9.56 10.87 34.34
N LYS A 55 9.79 9.79 33.57
CA LYS A 55 11.13 9.29 33.24
C LYS A 55 11.59 9.81 31.86
N PRO A 56 12.48 10.82 31.80
CA PRO A 56 12.83 11.48 30.54
C PRO A 56 13.78 10.66 29.67
N SER A 57 14.43 9.63 30.21
CA SER A 57 15.37 8.82 29.44
C SER A 57 14.66 8.10 28.28
N ASN A 58 15.27 8.17 27.10
CA ASN A 58 14.77 7.62 25.82
C ASN A 58 13.51 8.27 25.20
N LEU A 59 12.96 9.37 25.74
CA LEU A 59 11.82 10.08 25.10
C LEU A 59 12.15 10.57 23.70
N SER A 60 13.31 11.19 23.51
CA SER A 60 13.75 11.71 22.21
C SER A 60 13.87 10.60 21.15
N ARG A 61 14.42 9.44 21.52
CA ARG A 61 14.49 8.27 20.65
C ARG A 61 13.09 7.78 20.28
N LEU A 62 12.17 7.72 21.24
CA LEU A 62 10.81 7.26 21.00
C LEU A 62 10.02 8.22 20.09
N HIS A 63 10.18 9.53 20.28
CA HIS A 63 9.63 10.53 19.36
C HIS A 63 10.16 10.38 17.92
N ARG A 64 11.46 10.08 17.76
CA ARG A 64 12.04 9.79 16.43
C ARG A 64 11.44 8.54 15.80
N LEU A 65 11.23 7.47 16.58
CA LEU A 65 10.58 6.24 16.10
C LEU A 65 9.14 6.49 15.66
N VAL A 66 8.37 7.25 16.46
CA VAL A 66 7.00 7.68 16.09
C VAL A 66 7.02 8.48 14.78
N GLY A 67 7.94 9.44 14.64
CA GLY A 67 8.09 10.23 13.42
C GLY A 67 8.42 9.36 12.21
N ALA A 68 9.37 8.43 12.35
CA ALA A 68 9.74 7.50 11.28
C ALA A 68 8.55 6.61 10.86
N LYS A 69 7.78 6.08 11.83
CA LYS A 69 6.61 5.26 11.52
C LYS A 69 5.48 6.02 10.85
N ARG A 70 5.24 7.27 11.23
CA ARG A 70 4.29 8.14 10.52
C ARG A 70 4.71 8.41 9.08
N ALA A 71 6.01 8.62 8.84
CA ALA A 71 6.53 8.80 7.49
C ALA A 71 6.41 7.52 6.65
N GLU A 72 6.66 6.36 7.25
CA GLU A 72 6.46 5.05 6.63
C GLU A 72 4.99 4.84 6.23
N LEU A 73 4.05 5.09 7.14
CA LEU A 73 2.61 4.99 6.85
C LEU A 73 2.19 5.94 5.71
N ALA A 74 2.64 7.20 5.74
CA ALA A 74 2.31 8.15 4.68
C ALA A 74 2.86 7.70 3.30
N ALA A 75 4.02 7.05 3.26
CA ALA A 75 4.56 6.49 2.03
C ALA A 75 3.74 5.28 1.54
N LEU A 76 3.32 4.40 2.46
CA LEU A 76 2.47 3.26 2.14
C LEU A 76 1.10 3.70 1.62
N ASP A 77 0.49 4.73 2.22
CA ASP A 77 -0.76 5.33 1.74
C ASP A 77 -0.62 5.87 0.32
N GLN A 78 0.46 6.60 0.04
CA GLN A 78 0.72 7.12 -1.31
C GLN A 78 0.87 5.98 -2.34
N LEU A 79 1.54 4.89 -1.98
CA LEU A 79 1.69 3.72 -2.85
C LEU A 79 0.35 3.02 -3.09
N LEU A 80 -0.47 2.85 -2.06
CA LEU A 80 -1.82 2.26 -2.17
C LEU A 80 -2.74 3.11 -3.03
N VAL A 81 -2.70 4.45 -2.88
CA VAL A 81 -3.46 5.38 -3.73
C VAL A 81 -2.97 5.29 -5.17
N ALA A 82 -1.66 5.39 -5.43
CA ALA A 82 -1.12 5.32 -6.78
C ALA A 82 -1.43 3.99 -7.49
N LEU A 83 -1.44 2.88 -6.74
CA LEU A 83 -1.81 1.58 -7.25
C LEU A 83 -3.31 1.52 -7.57
N SER A 84 -4.14 2.08 -6.70
CA SER A 84 -5.59 2.16 -6.88
C SER A 84 -5.96 3.08 -8.06
N ASP A 85 -5.33 4.24 -8.21
CA ASP A 85 -5.54 5.15 -9.33
C ASP A 85 -5.18 4.50 -10.67
N ARG A 86 -4.08 3.72 -10.69
CA ARG A 86 -3.63 3.04 -11.91
C ARG A 86 -4.52 1.86 -12.31
N PHE A 87 -5.15 1.17 -11.36
CA PHE A 87 -5.84 -0.11 -11.62
C PHE A 87 -7.33 -0.14 -11.24
N GLY A 88 -7.85 0.85 -10.52
CA GLY A 88 -9.22 0.88 -9.97
C GLY A 88 -10.31 1.35 -10.92
N ASP A 89 -9.97 2.10 -11.97
CA ASP A 89 -10.95 2.72 -12.90
C ASP A 89 -11.38 1.82 -14.08
N HIS A 90 -10.88 0.59 -14.16
CA HIS A 90 -11.09 -0.26 -15.34
C HIS A 90 -12.31 -1.18 -15.25
N SER A 91 -12.87 -1.34 -14.06
CA SER A 91 -13.95 -2.28 -13.77
C SER A 91 -15.32 -1.79 -14.25
N THR A 92 -15.48 -0.50 -14.53
CA THR A 92 -16.78 0.12 -14.86
C THR A 92 -16.97 0.44 -16.34
N ARG A 93 -15.96 0.25 -17.21
CA ARG A 93 -16.02 0.66 -18.62
C ARG A 93 -16.19 -0.47 -19.65
N SER A 94 -16.44 -1.71 -19.22
CA SER A 94 -16.61 -2.88 -20.11
C SER A 94 -18.04 -3.46 -20.14
N ALA A 95 -19.02 -2.76 -19.57
CA ALA A 95 -20.45 -3.07 -19.73
C ALA A 95 -21.12 -1.96 -20.55
N GLY A 96 -20.94 -2.01 -21.87
CA GLY A 96 -21.57 -1.12 -22.84
C GLY A 96 -21.65 -1.81 -24.19
#